data_AF-A0A8J2SBP9-F1
#
_entry.id   AF-A0A8J2SBP9-F1
#
_cell.length_a   1.000
_cell.length_b   1.000
_cell.length_c   1.000
_cell.angle_alpha   90.00
_cell.angle_beta   90.00
_cell.angle_gamma   90.00
#
_symmetry.space_group_name_H-M   'P 1'
#
loop_
_entity.id
_entity.type
_entity.pdbx_description
1 polymer ?
#
loop_
_entity_poly.entity_id
_entity_poly.type
_entity_poly.pdbx_seq_one_letter_code
_entity_poly.pdbx_strand_id
1 'polypeptide(L)'
;MMRGLVAALVAAVVRGTDVAVQADTLELLEPKLGGVALQLKELEAMKARGTLNDMTFAHAVHETTVLGPLTASLAAMGVLHDKGQLSDEELAFAKSVAFARYDRDEQGQVLLPGDSNPSTKPANVKLATADDKRREAEAAAEKRREATKLAMAAAEEKAKAEEQRRAAEKARREEERAAKKAAEAAAFERRAAEAAAAAAAADAAADAEAAAALRKAEQGRVEEAEKIAAEAQAYADEAKRAGNTEAAAEAETIAQEARAAVAEAREAAEAPEAPVVLDTKPAEPEPEPEPEPEPEPAAAADDDEAAAAAFMAQAAAEKAAFDEAAKQEAAEIAAREAKAKAALEPLAKAREAARGATCTGWHQTGRCTPDGPREAHSDRSCDDDVPAGASGYCECGDGKAAKSDCDHASFKCQAMCAARQAYTKDGDVCEGWRQTGGCSPHGPREAGSDRGCAEEVPAGASGYCECHDGTRARESDCDHGIFTCGEACAVHLGLAYPDG
;
A
#
# COMPACT_ATOMS: atom_id res chain seq x y z
N MET A 1 -40.97 8.20 11.33
CA MET A 1 -40.08 9.31 10.96
C MET A 1 -40.23 9.72 9.49
N MET A 2 -40.31 8.82 8.50
CA MET A 2 -40.46 9.19 7.07
C MET A 2 -41.73 10.00 6.71
N ARG A 3 -42.90 9.73 7.31
CA ARG A 3 -44.12 10.53 7.06
C ARG A 3 -43.96 12.01 7.44
N GLY A 4 -43.13 12.30 8.45
CA GLY A 4 -42.83 13.67 8.87
C GLY A 4 -41.87 14.39 7.91
N LEU A 5 -40.91 13.65 7.32
CA LEU A 5 -39.93 14.21 6.38
C LEU A 5 -40.57 14.58 5.04
N VAL A 6 -41.47 13.72 4.53
CA VAL A 6 -42.22 13.97 3.29
C VAL A 6 -43.18 15.16 3.48
N ALA A 7 -43.86 15.25 4.62
CA ALA A 7 -44.73 16.40 4.92
C ALA A 7 -43.94 17.71 5.07
N ALA A 8 -42.73 17.68 5.63
CA ALA A 8 -41.86 18.85 5.78
C ALA A 8 -41.29 19.34 4.43
N LEU A 9 -40.90 18.43 3.54
CA LEU A 9 -40.43 18.74 2.18
C LEU A 9 -41.56 19.31 1.30
N VAL A 10 -42.76 18.73 1.37
CA VAL A 10 -43.93 19.25 0.64
C VAL A 10 -44.34 20.63 1.18
N ALA A 11 -44.29 20.85 2.50
CA ALA A 11 -44.57 22.16 3.09
C ALA A 11 -43.52 23.24 2.74
N ALA A 12 -42.25 22.85 2.55
CA ALA A 12 -41.20 23.77 2.12
C ALA A 12 -41.35 24.20 0.65
N VAL A 13 -41.78 23.28 -0.23
CA VAL A 13 -42.04 23.57 -1.65
C VAL A 13 -43.30 24.43 -1.83
N VAL A 14 -44.35 24.18 -1.03
CA VAL A 14 -45.60 24.96 -1.08
C VAL A 14 -45.43 26.39 -0.53
N ARG A 15 -44.52 26.63 0.43
CA ARG A 15 -44.25 28.00 0.94
C ARG A 15 -43.43 28.87 -0.01
N GLY A 16 -42.80 28.30 -1.04
CA GLY A 16 -41.98 29.03 -2.01
C GLY A 16 -42.71 29.42 -3.31
N THR A 17 -43.93 28.92 -3.55
CA THR A 17 -44.67 29.16 -4.79
C THR A 17 -46.16 29.45 -4.48
N ASP A 18 -46.65 30.61 -4.92
CA ASP A 18 -48.07 31.01 -4.81
C ASP A 18 -48.94 30.18 -5.79
N VAL A 19 -49.08 28.88 -5.53
CA VAL A 19 -49.95 28.00 -6.30
C VAL A 19 -50.80 27.16 -5.36
N ALA A 20 -52.09 27.46 -5.30
CA ALA A 20 -53.08 26.62 -4.64
C ALA A 20 -53.29 25.34 -5.46
N VAL A 21 -52.77 24.21 -4.99
CA VAL A 21 -53.00 22.89 -5.60
C VAL A 21 -54.26 22.26 -4.99
N GLN A 22 -55.25 21.93 -5.83
CA GLN A 22 -56.47 21.25 -5.41
C GLN A 22 -56.18 19.81 -4.96
N ALA A 23 -56.88 19.36 -3.92
CA ALA A 23 -56.70 18.05 -3.27
C ALA A 23 -56.87 16.86 -4.22
N ASP A 24 -57.64 17.02 -5.30
CA ASP A 24 -57.94 15.96 -6.27
C ASP A 24 -56.75 15.62 -7.20
N THR A 25 -55.70 16.45 -7.21
CA THR A 25 -54.49 16.21 -8.02
C THR A 25 -53.48 15.26 -7.34
N LEU A 26 -53.61 15.02 -6.03
CA LEU A 26 -52.67 14.18 -5.27
C LEU A 26 -52.91 12.68 -5.49
N GLU A 27 -54.15 12.23 -5.69
CA GLU A 27 -54.46 10.80 -5.94
C GLU A 27 -53.94 10.30 -7.30
N LEU A 28 -53.75 11.18 -8.29
CA LEU A 28 -53.16 10.83 -9.59
C LEU A 28 -51.61 10.76 -9.58
N LEU A 29 -50.96 11.26 -8.53
CA LEU A 29 -49.50 11.27 -8.39
C LEU A 29 -48.96 10.10 -7.54
N GLU A 30 -49.79 9.43 -6.75
CA GLU A 30 -49.38 8.32 -5.89
C GLU A 30 -48.70 7.14 -6.64
N PRO A 31 -49.15 6.71 -7.84
CA PRO A 31 -48.49 5.63 -8.56
C PRO A 31 -47.10 6.04 -9.09
N LYS A 32 -46.89 7.33 -9.38
CA LYS A 32 -45.63 7.86 -9.94
C LYS A 32 -44.58 8.13 -8.86
N LEU A 33 -45.02 8.52 -7.66
CA LEU A 33 -44.15 8.67 -6.50
C LEU A 33 -43.62 7.33 -5.98
N GLY A 34 -44.36 6.23 -6.20
CA GLY A 34 -43.90 4.88 -5.86
C GLY A 34 -42.63 4.45 -6.60
N GLY A 35 -42.46 4.86 -7.87
CA GLY A 35 -41.27 4.56 -8.67
C GLY A 35 -40.03 5.31 -8.19
N VAL A 36 -40.19 6.61 -7.87
CA VAL A 36 -39.11 7.46 -7.34
C VAL A 36 -38.68 6.97 -5.96
N ALA A 37 -39.63 6.56 -5.11
CA ALA A 37 -39.33 5.98 -3.80
C ALA A 37 -38.54 4.66 -3.91
N LEU A 38 -38.80 3.84 -4.93
CA LEU A 38 -38.04 2.60 -5.18
C LEU A 38 -36.60 2.91 -5.61
N GLN A 39 -36.41 3.90 -6.49
CA GLN A 39 -35.09 4.32 -6.97
C GLN A 39 -34.24 4.96 -5.87
N LEU A 40 -34.83 5.80 -5.01
CA LEU A 40 -34.16 6.34 -3.82
C LEU A 40 -33.70 5.23 -2.87
N LYS A 41 -34.53 4.21 -2.67
CA LYS A 41 -34.20 3.07 -1.80
C LYS A 41 -33.05 2.23 -2.37
N GLU A 42 -32.94 2.14 -3.69
CA GLU A 42 -31.85 1.47 -4.37
C GLU A 42 -30.53 2.25 -4.27
N LEU A 43 -30.59 3.58 -4.43
CA LEU A 43 -29.43 4.47 -4.20
C LEU A 43 -28.95 4.40 -2.74
N GLU A 44 -29.87 4.36 -1.77
CA GLU A 44 -29.52 4.18 -0.34
C GLU A 44 -28.87 2.82 -0.10
N ALA A 45 -29.37 1.76 -0.72
CA ALA A 45 -28.77 0.43 -0.65
C ALA A 45 -27.40 0.36 -1.34
N MET A 46 -27.15 1.16 -2.38
CA MET A 46 -25.83 1.27 -3.01
C MET A 46 -24.84 2.05 -2.15
N LYS A 47 -25.27 3.13 -1.48
CA LYS A 47 -24.48 3.85 -0.49
C LYS A 47 -24.13 2.97 0.72
N ALA A 48 -25.10 2.23 1.25
CA ALA A 48 -24.88 1.30 2.37
C ALA A 48 -23.90 0.15 2.03
N ARG A 49 -23.77 -0.20 0.74
CA ARG A 49 -22.79 -1.19 0.24
C ARG A 49 -21.42 -0.58 -0.09
N GLY A 50 -21.23 0.73 0.12
CA GLY A 50 -19.98 1.43 -0.19
C GLY A 50 -19.70 1.60 -1.69
N THR A 51 -20.70 1.36 -2.54
CA THR A 51 -20.56 1.50 -4.01
C THR A 51 -20.73 2.93 -4.51
N LEU A 52 -21.23 3.83 -3.65
CA LEU A 52 -21.42 5.25 -3.91
C LEU A 52 -20.87 6.04 -2.72
N ASN A 53 -20.04 7.05 -2.98
CA ASN A 53 -19.59 7.99 -1.96
C ASN A 53 -20.65 9.08 -1.73
N ASP A 54 -20.52 9.86 -0.66
CA ASP A 54 -21.54 10.82 -0.24
C ASP A 54 -21.87 11.89 -1.30
N MET A 55 -20.85 12.34 -2.05
CA MET A 55 -21.01 13.32 -3.13
C MET A 55 -21.78 12.75 -4.32
N THR A 56 -21.44 11.55 -4.76
CA THR A 56 -22.12 10.89 -5.89
C THR A 56 -23.55 10.47 -5.53
N PHE A 57 -23.79 10.09 -4.27
CA PHE A 57 -25.15 9.86 -3.76
C PHE A 57 -25.98 11.14 -3.74
N ALA A 58 -25.43 12.27 -3.28
CA ALA A 58 -26.14 13.56 -3.26
C ALA A 58 -26.50 14.04 -4.67
N HIS A 59 -25.59 13.90 -5.65
CA HIS A 59 -25.86 14.24 -7.04
C HIS A 59 -26.94 13.35 -7.66
N ALA A 60 -26.86 12.02 -7.45
CA ALA A 60 -27.86 11.08 -7.95
C ALA A 60 -29.25 11.35 -7.34
N VAL A 61 -29.33 11.62 -6.04
CA VAL A 61 -30.58 12.02 -5.39
C VAL A 61 -31.11 13.33 -5.98
N HIS A 62 -30.25 14.32 -6.21
CA HIS A 62 -30.65 15.61 -6.78
C HIS A 62 -31.21 15.47 -8.21
N GLU A 63 -30.56 14.71 -9.08
CA GLU A 63 -31.06 14.42 -10.44
C GLU A 63 -32.39 13.66 -10.41
N THR A 64 -32.52 12.66 -9.54
CA THR A 64 -33.71 11.80 -9.48
C THR A 64 -34.93 12.51 -8.87
N THR A 65 -34.71 13.48 -7.98
CA THR A 65 -35.80 14.18 -7.25
C THR A 65 -36.15 15.56 -7.78
N VAL A 66 -35.21 16.28 -8.41
CA VAL A 66 -35.43 17.69 -8.80
C VAL A 66 -35.58 17.88 -10.32
N LEU A 67 -34.96 17.04 -11.15
CA LEU A 67 -34.97 17.19 -12.62
C LEU A 67 -35.92 16.19 -13.34
N GLY A 68 -36.79 15.54 -12.57
CA GLY A 68 -37.36 14.23 -12.89
C GLY A 68 -38.38 14.09 -14.02
N PRO A 69 -39.34 14.98 -14.31
CA PRO A 69 -40.33 14.62 -15.33
C PRO A 69 -40.49 15.66 -16.45
N LEU A 70 -39.94 15.29 -17.60
CA LEU A 70 -40.40 15.55 -18.99
C LEU A 70 -39.88 16.78 -19.75
N THR A 71 -39.46 17.88 -19.15
CA THR A 71 -38.99 19.05 -19.93
C THR A 71 -37.49 19.02 -20.24
N ALA A 72 -36.66 18.43 -19.36
CA ALA A 72 -35.20 18.39 -19.55
C ALA A 72 -34.76 17.40 -20.63
N SER A 73 -35.46 16.27 -20.80
CA SER A 73 -35.06 15.22 -21.76
C SER A 73 -35.18 15.67 -23.22
N LEU A 74 -36.18 16.49 -23.56
CA LEU A 74 -36.35 17.02 -24.92
C LEU A 74 -35.39 18.19 -25.22
N ALA A 75 -35.09 19.03 -24.23
CA ALA A 75 -34.15 20.14 -24.38
C ALA A 75 -32.69 19.64 -24.46
N ALA A 76 -32.29 18.67 -23.63
CA ALA A 76 -30.95 18.10 -23.64
C ALA A 76 -30.66 17.30 -24.93
N MET A 77 -31.64 16.59 -25.48
CA MET A 77 -31.47 15.87 -26.76
C MET A 77 -31.33 16.81 -27.96
N GLY A 78 -32.00 17.98 -27.95
CA GLY A 78 -31.77 19.03 -28.95
C GLY A 78 -30.35 19.59 -28.89
N VAL A 79 -29.85 19.88 -27.68
CA VAL A 79 -28.48 20.41 -27.48
C VAL A 79 -27.40 19.39 -27.86
N LEU A 80 -27.64 18.08 -27.68
CA LEU A 80 -26.70 17.03 -28.09
C LEU A 80 -26.68 16.80 -29.61
N HIS A 81 -27.82 17.00 -30.28
CA HIS A 81 -27.92 16.96 -31.75
C HIS A 81 -27.23 18.17 -32.39
N ASP A 82 -27.43 19.38 -31.85
CA ASP A 82 -26.75 20.60 -32.33
C ASP A 82 -25.21 20.54 -32.13
N LYS A 83 -24.74 19.73 -31.17
CA LYS A 83 -23.31 19.45 -30.96
C LYS A 83 -22.77 18.28 -31.80
N GLY A 84 -23.59 17.68 -32.67
CA GLY A 84 -23.21 16.56 -33.54
C GLY A 84 -22.96 15.24 -32.80
N GLN A 85 -23.43 15.10 -31.55
CA GLN A 85 -23.22 13.91 -30.72
C GLN A 85 -24.35 12.88 -30.84
N LEU A 86 -25.42 13.21 -31.56
CA LEU A 86 -26.49 12.30 -31.94
C LEU A 86 -26.74 12.43 -33.45
N SER A 87 -26.87 11.31 -34.14
CA SER A 87 -27.30 11.30 -35.54
C SER A 87 -28.80 11.62 -35.67
N ASP A 88 -29.22 12.05 -36.87
CA ASP A 88 -30.64 12.31 -37.17
C ASP A 88 -31.52 11.07 -36.90
N GLU A 89 -31.00 9.87 -37.14
CA GLU A 89 -31.70 8.60 -36.93
C GLU A 89 -31.87 8.29 -35.44
N GLU A 90 -30.86 8.56 -34.61
CA GLU A 90 -30.93 8.38 -33.15
C GLU A 90 -31.86 9.40 -32.50
N LEU A 91 -31.88 10.64 -32.99
CA LEU A 91 -32.81 11.67 -32.50
C LEU A 91 -34.26 11.33 -32.89
N ALA A 92 -34.47 10.82 -34.11
CA ALA A 92 -35.79 10.35 -34.56
C ALA A 92 -36.26 9.15 -33.74
N PHE A 93 -35.37 8.20 -33.44
CA PHE A 93 -35.67 7.06 -32.58
C PHE A 93 -36.05 7.50 -31.16
N ALA A 94 -35.27 8.38 -30.53
CA ALA A 94 -35.55 8.90 -29.20
C ALA A 94 -36.89 9.68 -29.13
N LYS A 95 -37.20 10.49 -30.14
CA LYS A 95 -38.52 11.15 -30.27
C LYS A 95 -39.63 10.11 -30.44
N SER A 96 -39.44 9.07 -31.25
CA SER A 96 -40.45 8.03 -31.46
C SER A 96 -40.79 7.26 -30.18
N VAL A 97 -39.80 6.97 -29.33
CA VAL A 97 -40.00 6.30 -28.04
C VAL A 97 -40.73 7.21 -27.05
N ALA A 98 -40.46 8.52 -27.08
CA ALA A 98 -41.18 9.49 -26.24
C ALA A 98 -42.65 9.67 -26.66
N PHE A 99 -42.97 9.58 -27.95
CA PHE A 99 -44.33 9.73 -28.47
C PHE A 99 -45.14 8.42 -28.54
N ALA A 100 -44.51 7.25 -28.36
CA ALA A 100 -45.19 5.96 -28.32
C ALA A 100 -46.13 5.75 -27.11
N ARG A 101 -46.23 6.74 -26.20
CA ARG A 101 -47.11 6.71 -25.02
C ARG A 101 -48.47 7.39 -25.21
N TYR A 102 -48.77 7.91 -26.41
CA TYR A 102 -50.09 8.45 -26.71
C TYR A 102 -50.89 7.46 -27.57
N ASP A 103 -52.13 7.19 -27.17
CA ASP A 103 -53.05 6.39 -27.98
C ASP A 103 -53.26 7.09 -29.34
N ARG A 104 -53.04 6.31 -30.40
CA ARG A 104 -53.32 6.72 -31.77
C ARG A 104 -54.60 6.03 -32.21
N ASP A 105 -55.44 6.76 -32.93
CA ASP A 105 -56.57 6.14 -33.61
C ASP A 105 -56.11 5.25 -34.77
N GLU A 106 -57.05 4.56 -35.42
CA GLU A 106 -56.79 3.69 -36.57
C GLU A 106 -56.17 4.42 -37.78
N GLN A 107 -56.12 5.76 -37.77
CA GLN A 107 -55.50 6.59 -38.80
C GLN A 107 -54.12 7.15 -38.37
N GLY A 108 -53.64 6.81 -37.17
CA GLY A 108 -52.32 7.21 -36.67
C GLY A 108 -52.28 8.61 -36.05
N GLN A 109 -53.44 9.24 -35.80
CA GLN A 109 -53.53 10.57 -35.21
C GLN A 109 -53.53 10.47 -33.68
N VAL A 110 -52.72 11.33 -33.03
CA VAL A 110 -52.55 11.34 -31.57
C VAL A 110 -53.83 11.89 -30.92
N LEU A 111 -54.53 11.06 -30.15
CA LEU A 111 -55.75 11.46 -29.44
C LEU A 111 -55.39 12.31 -28.22
N LEU A 112 -55.74 13.59 -28.27
CA LEU A 112 -55.64 14.48 -27.11
C LEU A 112 -56.82 14.23 -26.16
N PRO A 113 -56.62 14.22 -24.83
CA PRO A 113 -57.71 14.07 -23.88
C PRO A 113 -58.59 15.33 -23.92
N GLY A 114 -59.77 15.25 -24.53
CA GLY A 114 -60.73 16.37 -24.52
C GLY A 114 -61.83 16.34 -25.58
N ASP A 115 -61.64 15.66 -26.71
CA ASP A 115 -62.60 15.71 -27.81
C ASP A 115 -63.43 14.43 -27.91
N SER A 116 -64.62 14.43 -27.32
CA SER A 116 -65.65 13.42 -27.64
C SER A 116 -66.97 14.08 -27.97
N ASN A 117 -67.27 14.08 -29.26
CA ASN A 117 -68.57 14.36 -29.87
C ASN A 117 -69.46 13.10 -29.75
N PRO A 118 -70.70 13.19 -29.22
CA PRO A 118 -71.52 12.00 -28.99
C PRO A 118 -72.25 11.55 -30.27
N SER A 119 -71.79 10.47 -30.88
CA SER A 119 -72.52 9.76 -31.95
C SER A 119 -73.39 8.65 -31.37
N THR A 120 -74.70 8.82 -31.46
CA THR A 120 -75.76 7.92 -30.99
C THR A 120 -76.01 6.76 -31.95
N LYS A 121 -75.66 5.53 -31.54
CA LYS A 121 -76.29 4.30 -32.03
C LYS A 121 -76.71 3.43 -30.84
N PRO A 122 -78.00 3.08 -30.69
CA PRO A 122 -78.46 2.24 -29.59
C PRO A 122 -78.12 0.77 -29.86
N ALA A 123 -77.08 0.26 -29.19
CA ALA A 123 -76.84 -1.16 -29.11
C ALA A 123 -77.76 -1.77 -28.04
N ASN A 124 -78.50 -2.83 -28.38
CA ASN A 124 -79.28 -3.63 -27.44
C ASN A 124 -78.34 -4.38 -26.48
N VAL A 125 -77.98 -3.73 -25.38
CA VAL A 125 -77.20 -4.35 -24.30
C VAL A 125 -78.14 -5.14 -23.41
N LYS A 126 -78.07 -6.48 -23.50
CA LYS A 126 -78.66 -7.35 -22.47
C LYS A 126 -77.91 -7.09 -21.17
N LEU A 127 -78.58 -6.48 -20.20
CA LEU A 127 -78.02 -6.23 -18.88
C LEU A 127 -77.74 -7.56 -18.18
N ALA A 128 -76.46 -7.88 -17.96
CA ALA A 128 -76.05 -9.00 -17.11
C ALA A 128 -76.65 -8.82 -15.72
N THR A 129 -77.15 -9.90 -15.14
CA THR A 129 -77.75 -9.86 -13.80
C THR A 129 -76.67 -9.62 -12.74
N ALA A 130 -77.06 -9.15 -11.56
CA ALA A 130 -76.12 -8.89 -10.47
C ALA A 130 -75.34 -10.16 -10.04
N ASP A 131 -75.95 -11.33 -10.18
CA ASP A 131 -75.31 -12.62 -9.85
C ASP A 131 -74.24 -13.03 -10.89
N ASP A 132 -74.44 -12.70 -12.18
CA ASP A 132 -73.44 -12.95 -13.23
C ASP A 132 -72.17 -12.12 -12.96
N LYS A 133 -72.35 -10.84 -12.59
CA LYS A 133 -71.23 -9.96 -12.21
C LYS A 133 -70.50 -10.44 -10.97
N ARG A 134 -71.20 -11.02 -9.99
CA ARG A 134 -70.56 -11.60 -8.78
C ARG A 134 -69.70 -12.81 -9.13
N ARG A 135 -70.20 -13.73 -9.98
CA ARG A 135 -69.44 -14.90 -10.43
C ARG A 135 -68.21 -14.51 -11.26
N GLU A 136 -68.33 -13.53 -12.15
CA GLU A 136 -67.19 -13.01 -12.91
C GLU A 136 -66.14 -12.36 -12.00
N ALA A 137 -66.57 -11.60 -10.99
CA ALA A 137 -65.67 -10.99 -10.01
C ALA A 137 -64.94 -12.04 -9.16
N GLU A 138 -65.64 -13.10 -8.73
CA GLU A 138 -65.06 -14.23 -7.99
C GLU A 138 -64.03 -14.99 -8.84
N ALA A 139 -64.36 -15.32 -10.09
CA ALA A 139 -63.43 -15.98 -11.02
C ALA A 139 -62.21 -15.10 -11.34
N ALA A 140 -62.39 -13.78 -11.50
CA ALA A 140 -61.29 -12.85 -11.69
C ALA A 140 -60.40 -12.75 -10.44
N ALA A 141 -60.99 -12.80 -9.24
CA ALA A 141 -60.24 -12.81 -7.98
C ALA A 141 -59.42 -14.09 -7.81
N GLU A 142 -59.98 -15.24 -8.19
CA GLU A 142 -59.26 -16.52 -8.19
C GLU A 142 -58.07 -16.51 -9.15
N LYS A 143 -58.27 -16.05 -10.40
CA LYS A 143 -57.19 -15.91 -11.39
C LYS A 143 -56.10 -14.96 -10.91
N ARG A 144 -56.46 -13.86 -10.22
CA ARG A 144 -55.47 -12.95 -9.60
C ARG A 144 -54.69 -13.65 -8.49
N ARG A 145 -55.33 -14.48 -7.64
CA ARG A 145 -54.64 -15.25 -6.60
C ARG A 145 -53.66 -16.25 -7.19
N GLU A 146 -54.02 -16.95 -8.27
CA GLU A 146 -53.12 -17.86 -8.97
C GLU A 146 -51.94 -17.14 -9.61
N ALA A 147 -52.19 -16.00 -10.27
CA ALA A 147 -51.13 -15.17 -10.83
C ALA A 147 -50.16 -14.67 -9.75
N THR A 148 -50.66 -14.25 -8.58
CA THR A 148 -49.82 -13.86 -7.45
C THR A 148 -48.98 -15.03 -6.93
N LYS A 149 -49.55 -16.23 -6.82
CA LYS A 149 -48.79 -17.43 -6.40
C LYS A 149 -47.64 -17.73 -7.38
N LEU A 150 -47.90 -17.68 -8.68
CA LEU A 150 -46.86 -17.87 -9.71
C LEU A 150 -45.79 -16.78 -9.66
N ALA A 151 -46.19 -15.52 -9.45
CA ALA A 151 -45.24 -14.41 -9.32
C ALA A 151 -44.35 -14.55 -8.07
N MET A 152 -44.90 -15.00 -6.94
CA MET A 152 -44.11 -15.26 -5.73
C MET A 152 -43.13 -16.43 -5.92
N ALA A 153 -43.55 -17.52 -6.57
CA ALA A 153 -42.66 -18.63 -6.89
C ALA A 153 -41.52 -18.20 -7.84
N ALA A 154 -41.82 -17.41 -8.86
CA ALA A 154 -40.80 -16.86 -9.76
C ALA A 154 -39.82 -15.90 -9.04
N ALA A 155 -40.32 -15.12 -8.08
CA ALA A 155 -39.49 -14.24 -7.26
C ALA A 155 -38.57 -15.04 -6.33
N GLU A 156 -39.04 -16.15 -5.77
CA GLU A 156 -38.23 -17.05 -4.94
C GLU A 156 -37.09 -17.69 -5.74
N GLU A 157 -37.38 -18.21 -6.94
CA GLU A 157 -36.36 -18.78 -7.81
C GLU A 157 -35.33 -17.74 -8.27
N LYS A 158 -35.77 -16.51 -8.56
CA LYS A 158 -34.84 -15.40 -8.86
C LYS A 158 -33.95 -15.06 -7.66
N ALA A 159 -34.50 -15.07 -6.44
CA ALA A 159 -33.73 -14.82 -5.23
C ALA A 159 -32.67 -15.90 -5.00
N LYS A 160 -33.02 -17.18 -5.16
CA LYS A 160 -32.07 -18.30 -5.09
C LYS A 160 -30.96 -18.20 -6.14
N ALA A 161 -31.31 -17.84 -7.37
CA ALA A 161 -30.31 -17.65 -8.44
C ALA A 161 -29.35 -16.49 -8.14
N GLU A 162 -29.85 -15.40 -7.57
CA GLU A 162 -28.99 -14.27 -7.16
C GLU A 162 -28.06 -14.65 -6.00
N GLU A 163 -28.55 -15.42 -5.02
CA GLU A 163 -27.74 -15.95 -3.92
C GLU A 163 -26.61 -16.86 -4.44
N GLN A 164 -26.94 -17.79 -5.35
CA GLN A 164 -25.94 -18.64 -6.00
C GLN A 164 -24.89 -17.83 -6.76
N ARG A 165 -25.30 -16.77 -7.47
CA ARG A 165 -24.36 -15.87 -8.16
C ARG A 165 -23.43 -15.15 -7.19
N ARG A 166 -23.95 -14.66 -6.06
CA ARG A 166 -23.12 -14.04 -5.00
C ARG A 166 -22.15 -15.04 -4.38
N ALA A 167 -22.58 -16.28 -4.16
CA ALA A 167 -21.73 -17.35 -3.66
C ALA A 167 -20.59 -17.68 -4.63
N ALA A 168 -20.90 -17.77 -5.93
CA ALA A 168 -19.91 -18.01 -6.98
C ALA A 168 -18.90 -16.84 -7.12
N GLU A 169 -19.37 -15.59 -7.04
CA GLU A 169 -18.47 -14.42 -7.05
C GLU A 169 -17.54 -14.40 -5.83
N LYS A 170 -18.07 -14.74 -4.65
CA LYS A 170 -17.27 -14.85 -3.43
C LYS A 170 -16.19 -15.94 -3.57
N ALA A 171 -16.55 -17.12 -4.07
CA ALA A 171 -15.60 -18.21 -4.30
C ALA A 171 -14.49 -17.79 -5.29
N ARG A 172 -14.84 -17.11 -6.39
CA ARG A 172 -13.86 -16.57 -7.34
C ARG A 172 -12.88 -15.58 -6.69
N ARG A 173 -13.37 -14.70 -5.81
CA ARG A 173 -12.51 -13.75 -5.08
C ARG A 173 -11.59 -14.47 -4.08
N GLU A 174 -12.05 -15.55 -3.46
CA GLU A 174 -11.22 -16.36 -2.56
C GLU A 174 -10.12 -17.10 -3.35
N GLU A 175 -10.43 -17.64 -4.53
CA GLU A 175 -9.45 -18.25 -5.45
C GLU A 175 -8.42 -17.23 -5.94
N GLU A 176 -8.84 -16.03 -6.33
CA GLU A 176 -7.94 -14.93 -6.73
C GLU A 176 -7.01 -14.50 -5.60
N ARG A 177 -7.52 -14.41 -4.37
CA ARG A 177 -6.70 -14.13 -3.17
C ARG A 177 -5.70 -15.24 -2.88
N ALA A 178 -6.11 -16.50 -3.04
CA ALA A 178 -5.22 -17.65 -2.87
C ALA A 178 -4.11 -17.66 -3.93
N ALA A 179 -4.45 -17.38 -5.20
CA ALA A 179 -3.48 -17.25 -6.29
C ALA A 179 -2.50 -16.10 -6.07
N LYS A 180 -2.98 -14.93 -5.61
CA LYS A 180 -2.11 -13.79 -5.25
C LYS A 180 -1.15 -14.15 -4.13
N LYS A 181 -1.62 -14.80 -3.06
CA LYS A 181 -0.77 -15.26 -1.95
C LYS A 181 0.28 -16.27 -2.41
N ALA A 182 -0.08 -17.21 -3.29
CA ALA A 182 0.86 -18.17 -3.86
C ALA A 182 1.92 -17.49 -4.74
N ALA A 183 1.54 -16.47 -5.53
CA ALA A 183 2.47 -15.68 -6.32
C ALA A 183 3.44 -14.86 -5.45
N GLU A 184 2.96 -14.26 -4.36
CA GLU A 184 3.81 -13.55 -3.38
C GLU A 184 4.80 -14.50 -2.69
N ALA A 185 4.37 -15.71 -2.32
CA ALA A 185 5.27 -16.73 -1.77
C ALA A 185 6.35 -17.17 -2.76
N ALA A 186 5.98 -17.44 -4.01
CA ALA A 186 6.95 -17.80 -5.07
C ALA A 186 7.93 -16.64 -5.39
N ALA A 187 7.48 -15.39 -5.29
CA ALA A 187 8.36 -14.22 -5.43
C ALA A 187 9.34 -14.10 -4.27
N PHE A 188 8.92 -14.41 -3.04
CA PHE A 188 9.79 -14.44 -1.87
C PHE A 188 10.87 -15.53 -2.00
N GLU A 189 10.50 -16.75 -2.39
CA GLU A 189 11.46 -17.84 -2.62
C GLU A 189 12.50 -17.49 -3.70
N ARG A 190 12.07 -16.82 -4.78
CA ARG A 190 12.99 -16.35 -5.83
C ARG A 190 13.98 -15.32 -5.31
N ARG A 191 13.53 -14.34 -4.52
CA ARG A 191 14.41 -13.34 -3.90
C ARG A 191 15.40 -13.98 -2.93
N ALA A 192 14.97 -15.00 -2.18
CA ALA A 192 15.86 -15.77 -1.31
C ALA A 192 16.94 -16.52 -2.11
N ALA A 193 16.57 -17.14 -3.24
CA ALA A 193 17.53 -17.79 -4.14
C ALA A 193 18.51 -16.80 -4.78
N GLU A 194 18.04 -15.63 -5.21
CA GLU A 194 18.89 -14.55 -5.74
C GLU A 194 19.86 -14.02 -4.68
N ALA A 195 19.41 -13.85 -3.43
CA ALA A 195 20.26 -13.43 -2.32
C ALA A 195 21.32 -14.48 -1.98
N ALA A 196 20.97 -15.76 -1.98
CA ALA A 196 21.93 -16.85 -1.77
C ALA A 196 22.98 -16.91 -2.89
N ALA A 197 22.58 -16.72 -4.15
CA ALA A 197 23.52 -16.64 -5.27
C ALA A 197 24.45 -15.42 -5.18
N ALA A 198 23.93 -14.27 -4.74
CA ALA A 198 24.73 -13.07 -4.52
C ALA A 198 25.74 -13.24 -3.38
N ALA A 199 25.36 -13.92 -2.28
CA ALA A 199 26.28 -14.24 -1.19
C ALA A 199 27.42 -15.16 -1.65
N ALA A 200 27.10 -16.25 -2.37
CA ALA A 200 28.11 -17.15 -2.93
C ALA A 200 29.06 -16.43 -3.90
N ALA A 201 28.57 -15.47 -4.69
CA ALA A 201 29.41 -14.66 -5.57
C ALA A 201 30.33 -13.70 -4.79
N ALA A 202 29.86 -13.15 -3.65
CA ALA A 202 30.67 -12.30 -2.79
C ALA A 202 31.79 -13.10 -2.10
N ASP A 203 31.50 -14.30 -1.61
CA ASP A 203 32.51 -15.20 -1.03
C ASP A 203 33.57 -15.56 -2.06
N ALA A 204 33.16 -15.94 -3.29
CA ALA A 204 34.10 -16.22 -4.37
C ALA A 204 34.96 -15.01 -4.77
N ALA A 205 34.41 -13.80 -4.70
CA ALA A 205 35.17 -12.57 -4.95
C ALA A 205 36.19 -12.29 -3.83
N ALA A 206 35.83 -12.54 -2.56
CA ALA A 206 36.73 -12.40 -1.42
C ALA A 206 37.89 -13.41 -1.50
N ASP A 207 37.61 -14.66 -1.86
CA ASP A 207 38.64 -15.68 -2.09
C ASP A 207 39.58 -15.29 -3.23
N ALA A 208 39.05 -14.73 -4.32
CA ALA A 208 39.86 -14.24 -5.44
C ALA A 208 40.74 -13.04 -5.04
N GLU A 209 40.23 -12.12 -4.22
CA GLU A 209 41.01 -10.99 -3.69
C GLU A 209 42.11 -11.47 -2.74
N ALA A 210 41.82 -12.44 -1.87
CA ALA A 210 42.80 -13.05 -0.98
C ALA A 210 43.91 -13.77 -1.77
N ALA A 211 43.56 -14.53 -2.80
CA ALA A 211 44.53 -15.16 -3.70
C ALA A 211 45.40 -14.12 -4.43
N ALA A 212 44.81 -13.02 -4.92
CA ALA A 212 45.55 -11.94 -5.55
C ALA A 212 46.51 -11.24 -4.57
N ALA A 213 46.09 -11.04 -3.31
CA ALA A 213 46.92 -10.46 -2.26
C ALA A 213 48.11 -11.36 -1.90
N LEU A 214 47.91 -12.68 -1.83
CA LEU A 214 48.99 -13.66 -1.63
C LEU A 214 50.00 -13.57 -2.78
N ARG A 215 49.55 -13.65 -4.04
CA ARG A 215 50.45 -13.54 -5.21
C ARG A 215 51.27 -12.26 -5.20
N LYS A 216 50.66 -11.12 -4.83
CA LYS A 216 51.37 -9.84 -4.69
C LYS A 216 52.43 -9.88 -3.59
N ALA A 217 52.13 -10.52 -2.45
CA ALA A 217 53.10 -10.70 -1.37
C ALA A 217 54.26 -11.61 -1.79
N GLU A 218 54.00 -12.67 -2.58
CA GLU A 218 55.05 -13.53 -3.13
C GLU A 218 55.95 -12.79 -4.10
N GLN A 219 55.38 -12.00 -5.01
CA GLN A 219 56.13 -11.13 -5.91
C GLN A 219 57.04 -10.16 -5.13
N GLY A 220 56.53 -9.54 -4.07
CA GLY A 220 57.35 -8.68 -3.20
C GLY A 220 58.53 -9.41 -2.54
N ARG A 221 58.35 -10.67 -2.12
CA ARG A 221 59.45 -11.50 -1.59
C ARG A 221 60.50 -11.82 -2.65
N VAL A 222 60.08 -12.08 -3.90
CA VAL A 222 61.00 -12.31 -5.03
C VAL A 222 61.82 -11.05 -5.33
N GLU A 223 61.18 -9.87 -5.42
CA GLU A 223 61.87 -8.60 -5.66
C GLU A 223 62.90 -8.27 -4.55
N GLU A 224 62.55 -8.51 -3.29
CA GLU A 224 63.47 -8.32 -2.17
C GLU A 224 64.67 -9.29 -2.22
N ALA A 225 64.42 -10.56 -2.54
CA ALA A 225 65.48 -11.57 -2.69
C ALA A 225 66.42 -11.25 -3.87
N GLU A 226 65.88 -10.77 -5.01
CA GLU A 226 66.68 -10.29 -6.15
C GLU A 226 67.58 -9.12 -5.77
N LYS A 227 67.06 -8.18 -4.97
CA LYS A 227 67.84 -7.05 -4.44
C LYS A 227 68.98 -7.53 -3.54
N ILE A 228 68.72 -8.45 -2.61
CA ILE A 228 69.75 -9.03 -1.73
C ILE A 228 70.84 -9.73 -2.56
N ALA A 229 70.44 -10.51 -3.58
CA ALA A 229 71.38 -11.19 -4.47
C ALA A 229 72.26 -10.19 -5.24
N ALA A 230 71.71 -9.06 -5.69
CA ALA A 230 72.44 -8.01 -6.38
C ALA A 230 73.45 -7.29 -5.45
N GLU A 231 73.05 -6.99 -4.21
CA GLU A 231 73.94 -6.39 -3.20
C GLU A 231 75.10 -7.33 -2.82
N ALA A 232 74.82 -8.62 -2.63
CA ALA A 232 75.85 -9.63 -2.35
C ALA A 232 76.87 -9.76 -3.50
N GLN A 233 76.40 -9.73 -4.75
CA GLN A 233 77.27 -9.74 -5.93
C GLN A 233 78.16 -8.49 -5.99
N ALA A 234 77.60 -7.30 -5.71
CA ALA A 234 78.36 -6.06 -5.70
C ALA A 234 79.48 -6.09 -4.65
N TYR A 235 79.20 -6.65 -3.47
CA TYR A 235 80.18 -6.84 -2.40
C TYR A 235 81.29 -7.83 -2.81
N ALA A 236 80.93 -8.94 -3.47
CA ALA A 236 81.91 -9.90 -4.01
C ALA A 236 82.86 -9.24 -5.02
N ASP A 237 82.32 -8.41 -5.93
CA ASP A 237 83.11 -7.69 -6.93
C ASP A 237 84.05 -6.65 -6.30
N GLU A 238 83.62 -5.97 -5.24
CA GLU A 238 84.46 -5.04 -4.48
C GLU A 238 85.59 -5.76 -3.74
N ALA A 239 85.30 -6.87 -3.07
CA ALA A 239 86.31 -7.70 -2.41
C ALA A 239 87.37 -8.22 -3.40
N LYS A 240 86.95 -8.61 -4.61
CA LYS A 240 87.86 -8.99 -5.71
C LYS A 240 88.78 -7.82 -6.10
N ARG A 241 88.25 -6.60 -6.25
CA ARG A 241 89.06 -5.41 -6.56
C ARG A 241 90.06 -5.06 -5.46
N ALA A 242 89.73 -5.32 -4.21
CA ALA A 242 90.60 -5.08 -3.06
C ALA A 242 91.72 -6.14 -2.89
N GLY A 243 91.70 -7.22 -3.69
CA GLY A 243 92.66 -8.32 -3.57
C GLY A 243 92.42 -9.24 -2.36
N ASN A 244 91.24 -9.14 -1.72
CA ASN A 244 90.85 -10.02 -0.63
C ASN A 244 90.12 -11.25 -1.19
N THR A 245 90.88 -12.29 -1.53
CA THR A 245 90.36 -13.49 -2.18
C THR A 245 89.43 -14.32 -1.29
N GLU A 246 89.62 -14.28 0.03
CA GLU A 246 88.79 -15.02 1.00
C GLU A 246 87.40 -14.38 1.13
N ALA A 247 87.35 -13.06 1.35
CA ALA A 247 86.09 -12.32 1.40
C ALA A 247 85.34 -12.38 0.05
N ALA A 248 86.06 -12.41 -1.07
CA ALA A 248 85.45 -12.59 -2.38
C ALA A 248 84.78 -13.97 -2.55
N ALA A 249 85.40 -15.05 -2.05
CA ALA A 249 84.85 -16.40 -2.13
C ALA A 249 83.62 -16.60 -1.23
N GLU A 250 83.65 -16.03 -0.02
CA GLU A 250 82.51 -16.05 0.91
C GLU A 250 81.32 -15.27 0.34
N ALA A 251 81.58 -14.06 -0.18
CA ALA A 251 80.55 -13.24 -0.83
C ALA A 251 79.95 -13.89 -2.08
N GLU A 252 80.75 -14.61 -2.88
CA GLU A 252 80.28 -15.33 -4.06
C GLU A 252 79.42 -16.54 -3.70
N THR A 253 79.71 -17.20 -2.57
CA THR A 253 78.87 -18.27 -2.02
C THR A 253 77.52 -17.73 -1.56
N ILE A 254 77.51 -16.63 -0.80
CA ILE A 254 76.28 -15.94 -0.38
C ILE A 254 75.44 -15.50 -1.59
N ALA A 255 76.09 -14.98 -2.64
CA ALA A 255 75.41 -14.57 -3.87
C ALA A 255 74.88 -15.76 -4.69
N GLN A 256 75.46 -16.96 -4.57
CA GLN A 256 74.93 -18.18 -5.18
C GLN A 256 73.73 -18.73 -4.41
N GLU A 257 73.80 -18.77 -3.07
CA GLU A 257 72.68 -19.16 -2.21
C GLU A 257 71.48 -18.23 -2.38
N ALA A 258 71.71 -16.91 -2.44
CA ALA A 258 70.65 -15.94 -2.70
C ALA A 258 70.00 -16.13 -4.08
N ARG A 259 70.78 -16.46 -5.11
CA ARG A 259 70.24 -16.76 -6.45
C ARG A 259 69.47 -18.08 -6.51
N ALA A 260 69.90 -19.09 -5.77
CA ALA A 260 69.16 -20.34 -5.63
C ALA A 260 67.81 -20.12 -4.94
N ALA A 261 67.79 -19.31 -3.86
CA ALA A 261 66.56 -18.95 -3.16
C ALA A 261 65.58 -18.15 -4.04
N VAL A 262 66.08 -17.23 -4.88
CA VAL A 262 65.26 -16.52 -5.88
C VAL A 262 64.67 -17.49 -6.91
N ALA A 263 65.46 -18.45 -7.39
CA ALA A 263 65.00 -19.44 -8.37
C ALA A 263 63.89 -20.33 -7.79
N GLU A 264 64.06 -20.81 -6.55
CA GLU A 264 63.04 -21.59 -5.83
C GLU A 264 61.76 -20.77 -5.57
N ALA A 265 61.90 -19.52 -5.15
CA ALA A 265 60.75 -18.62 -4.94
C ALA A 265 60.00 -18.33 -6.25
N ARG A 266 60.71 -18.21 -7.37
CA ARG A 266 60.11 -17.98 -8.68
C ARG A 266 59.42 -19.24 -9.21
N GLU A 267 60.00 -20.42 -9.00
CA GLU A 267 59.36 -21.69 -9.32
C GLU A 267 58.08 -21.90 -8.51
N ALA A 268 58.09 -21.54 -7.22
CA ALA A 268 56.89 -21.57 -6.38
C ALA A 268 55.81 -20.59 -6.85
N ALA A 269 56.19 -19.40 -7.34
CA ALA A 269 55.26 -18.39 -7.84
C ALA A 269 54.72 -18.69 -9.26
N GLU A 270 55.51 -19.37 -10.11
CA GLU A 270 55.11 -19.77 -11.47
C GLU A 270 54.42 -21.14 -11.51
N ALA A 271 54.46 -21.93 -10.42
CA ALA A 271 53.75 -23.18 -10.32
C ALA A 271 52.26 -22.92 -10.60
N PRO A 272 51.71 -23.42 -11.73
CA PRO A 272 50.30 -23.25 -12.00
C PRO A 272 49.56 -23.89 -10.84
N GLU A 273 48.68 -23.14 -10.19
CA GLU A 273 47.71 -23.71 -9.26
C GLU A 273 46.98 -24.79 -10.05
N ALA A 274 47.44 -26.04 -9.89
CA ALA A 274 46.79 -27.18 -10.49
C ALA A 274 45.35 -27.05 -10.02
N PRO A 275 44.37 -26.91 -10.94
CA PRO A 275 42.99 -26.77 -10.52
C PRO A 275 42.75 -27.95 -9.59
N VAL A 276 42.46 -27.65 -8.32
CA VAL A 276 42.02 -28.65 -7.37
C VAL A 276 40.64 -29.00 -7.86
N VAL A 277 40.58 -29.83 -8.90
CA VAL A 277 39.40 -30.54 -9.33
C VAL A 277 39.18 -31.51 -8.20
N LEU A 278 38.46 -31.07 -7.17
CA LEU A 278 37.70 -31.96 -6.32
C LEU A 278 36.78 -32.71 -7.28
N ASP A 279 37.23 -33.88 -7.71
CA ASP A 279 36.52 -34.79 -8.58
C ASP A 279 35.32 -35.32 -7.81
N THR A 280 34.28 -34.48 -7.69
CA THR A 280 32.95 -34.84 -7.18
C THR A 280 32.10 -35.42 -8.29
N LYS A 281 32.72 -36.18 -9.22
CA LYS A 281 31.99 -37.02 -10.15
C LYS A 281 31.13 -37.98 -9.33
N PRO A 282 29.79 -37.91 -9.40
CA PRO A 282 28.94 -38.94 -8.82
C PRO A 282 29.34 -40.24 -9.49
N ALA A 283 29.81 -41.20 -8.71
CA ALA A 283 30.21 -42.50 -9.21
C ALA A 283 29.05 -43.09 -10.04
N GLU A 284 29.24 -43.17 -11.36
CA GLU A 284 28.50 -44.12 -12.16
C GLU A 284 28.78 -45.52 -11.60
N PRO A 285 27.76 -46.37 -11.41
CA PRO A 285 27.95 -47.69 -10.84
C PRO A 285 28.83 -48.52 -11.78
N GLU A 286 30.07 -48.76 -11.37
CA GLU A 286 30.92 -49.76 -12.01
C GLU A 286 30.31 -51.16 -11.85
N PRO A 287 30.43 -52.04 -12.86
CA PRO A 287 29.92 -53.39 -12.81
C PRO A 287 30.64 -54.22 -11.73
N GLU A 288 29.85 -54.94 -10.94
CA GLU A 288 30.25 -55.79 -9.83
C GLU A 288 31.46 -56.68 -10.18
N PRO A 289 32.61 -56.55 -9.47
CA PRO A 289 33.66 -57.55 -9.52
C PRO A 289 33.20 -58.82 -8.81
N GLU A 290 33.51 -59.97 -9.41
CA GLU A 290 33.24 -61.30 -8.85
C GLU A 290 33.81 -61.45 -7.43
N PRO A 291 33.10 -62.15 -6.54
CA PRO A 291 33.46 -62.23 -5.12
C PRO A 291 34.77 -63.01 -4.92
N GLU A 292 35.79 -62.31 -4.42
CA GLU A 292 36.94 -62.94 -3.78
C GLU A 292 36.51 -63.63 -2.48
N PRO A 293 37.10 -64.79 -2.13
CA PRO A 293 36.75 -65.53 -0.92
C PRO A 293 37.10 -64.73 0.35
N GLU A 294 36.07 -64.51 1.16
CA GLU A 294 36.13 -63.83 2.44
C GLU A 294 37.22 -64.43 3.35
N PRO A 295 38.13 -63.60 3.91
CA PRO A 295 38.98 -64.04 5.00
C PRO A 295 38.12 -64.28 6.25
N GLU A 296 38.30 -65.45 6.87
CA GLU A 296 37.58 -65.84 8.08
C GLU A 296 37.68 -64.75 9.17
N PRO A 297 36.54 -64.32 9.76
CA PRO A 297 36.53 -63.28 10.78
C PRO A 297 37.19 -63.81 12.06
N ALA A 298 38.37 -63.25 12.38
CA ALA A 298 38.97 -63.41 13.69
C ALA A 298 38.09 -62.71 14.74
N ALA A 299 37.67 -63.47 15.75
CA ALA A 299 36.80 -63.03 16.83
C ALA A 299 37.42 -61.86 17.64
N ALA A 300 36.90 -60.65 17.41
CA ALA A 300 37.00 -59.50 18.31
C ALA A 300 35.60 -58.85 18.31
N ALA A 301 34.73 -59.24 19.24
CA ALA A 301 33.28 -59.02 19.12
C ALA A 301 32.61 -58.32 20.32
N ASP A 302 33.35 -57.68 21.23
CA ASP A 302 32.75 -57.13 22.46
C ASP A 302 32.93 -55.61 22.67
N ASP A 303 33.65 -54.89 21.79
CA ASP A 303 33.91 -53.45 21.98
C ASP A 303 33.02 -52.51 21.12
N ASP A 304 32.32 -53.02 20.10
CA ASP A 304 31.54 -52.18 19.16
C ASP A 304 30.16 -51.74 19.69
N GLU A 305 29.55 -52.49 20.60
CA GLU A 305 28.23 -52.15 21.17
C GLU A 305 28.30 -50.88 22.05
N ALA A 306 29.41 -50.71 22.78
CA ALA A 306 29.66 -49.53 23.60
C ALA A 306 29.85 -48.27 22.73
N ALA A 307 30.53 -48.38 21.59
CA ALA A 307 30.72 -47.27 20.65
C ALA A 307 29.40 -46.85 19.98
N ALA A 308 28.56 -47.82 19.59
CA ALA A 308 27.25 -47.54 19.02
C ALA A 308 26.32 -46.84 20.04
N ALA A 309 26.32 -47.28 21.30
CA ALA A 309 25.56 -46.64 22.36
C ALA A 309 26.01 -45.19 22.63
N ALA A 310 27.32 -44.93 22.60
CA ALA A 310 27.88 -43.59 22.76
C ALA A 310 27.48 -42.65 21.62
N PHE A 311 27.51 -43.13 20.36
CA PHE A 311 27.07 -42.35 19.21
C PHE A 311 25.59 -41.98 19.28
N MET A 312 24.73 -42.94 19.64
CA MET A 312 23.29 -42.68 19.79
C MET A 312 22.99 -41.70 20.92
N ALA A 313 23.75 -41.76 22.02
CA ALA A 313 23.65 -40.79 23.11
C ALA A 313 24.08 -39.39 22.68
N GLN A 314 25.16 -39.27 21.89
CA GLN A 314 25.59 -37.99 21.32
C GLN A 314 24.55 -37.42 20.35
N ALA A 315 24.03 -38.22 19.43
CA ALA A 315 23.00 -37.80 18.49
C ALA A 315 21.71 -37.34 19.20
N ALA A 316 21.33 -38.02 20.29
CA ALA A 316 20.19 -37.61 21.12
C ALA A 316 20.46 -36.27 21.84
N ALA A 317 21.68 -36.05 22.33
CA ALA A 317 22.07 -34.80 22.96
C ALA A 317 22.10 -33.63 21.96
N GLU A 318 22.64 -33.84 20.75
CA GLU A 318 22.66 -32.85 19.68
C GLU A 318 21.24 -32.49 19.23
N LYS A 319 20.36 -33.48 19.06
CA LYS A 319 18.94 -33.25 18.76
C LYS A 319 18.26 -32.43 19.85
N ALA A 320 18.50 -32.75 21.12
CA ALA A 320 17.93 -32.00 22.24
C ALA A 320 18.43 -30.54 22.30
N ALA A 321 19.70 -30.32 21.97
CA ALA A 321 20.27 -28.97 21.87
C ALA A 321 19.65 -28.17 20.72
N PHE A 322 19.44 -28.81 19.55
CA PHE A 322 18.76 -28.18 18.41
C PHE A 322 17.29 -27.84 18.72
N ASP A 323 16.55 -28.76 19.34
CA ASP A 323 15.16 -28.55 19.73
C ASP A 323 15.01 -27.38 20.73
N GLU A 324 15.95 -27.23 21.67
CA GLU A 324 15.98 -26.09 22.61
C GLU A 324 16.37 -24.77 21.92
N ALA A 325 17.35 -24.79 21.01
CA ALA A 325 17.73 -23.60 20.22
C ALA A 325 16.55 -23.10 19.36
N ALA A 326 15.86 -24.02 18.67
CA ALA A 326 14.68 -23.69 17.87
C ALA A 326 13.54 -23.10 18.72
N LYS A 327 13.37 -23.59 19.95
CA LYS A 327 12.39 -23.04 20.90
C LYS A 327 12.77 -21.63 21.37
N GLN A 328 14.05 -21.36 21.60
CA GLN A 328 14.53 -20.02 21.97
C GLN A 328 14.34 -19.03 20.82
N GLU A 329 14.68 -19.42 19.58
CA GLU A 329 14.46 -18.60 18.39
C GLU A 329 12.97 -18.30 18.17
N ALA A 330 12.09 -19.30 18.29
CA ALA A 330 10.64 -19.12 18.19
C ALA A 330 10.10 -18.16 19.27
N ALA A 331 10.62 -18.24 20.49
CA ALA A 331 10.26 -17.32 21.57
C ALA A 331 10.73 -15.89 21.29
N GLU A 332 11.92 -15.70 20.71
CA GLU A 332 12.43 -14.38 20.32
C GLU A 332 11.61 -13.76 19.18
N ILE A 333 11.26 -14.55 18.16
CA ILE A 333 10.39 -14.10 17.07
C ILE A 333 9.03 -13.67 17.62
N ALA A 334 8.41 -14.49 18.48
CA ALA A 334 7.15 -14.16 19.12
C ALA A 334 7.24 -12.87 19.96
N ALA A 335 8.35 -12.65 20.66
CA ALA A 335 8.59 -11.42 21.42
C ALA A 335 8.75 -10.19 20.51
N ARG A 336 9.45 -10.32 19.37
CA ARG A 336 9.59 -9.25 18.37
C ARG A 336 8.24 -8.92 17.73
N GLU A 337 7.44 -9.92 17.38
CA GLU A 337 6.07 -9.72 16.85
C GLU A 337 5.14 -9.07 17.87
N ALA A 338 5.20 -9.48 19.13
CA ALA A 338 4.41 -8.86 20.20
C ALA A 338 4.79 -7.38 20.41
N LYS A 339 6.10 -7.06 20.39
CA LYS A 339 6.60 -5.69 20.48
C LYS A 339 6.16 -4.85 19.27
N ALA A 340 6.25 -5.39 18.05
CA ALA A 340 5.81 -4.71 16.84
C ALA A 340 4.30 -4.43 16.87
N LYS A 341 3.49 -5.41 17.30
CA LYS A 341 2.05 -5.23 17.44
C LYS A 341 1.70 -4.17 18.49
N ALA A 342 2.38 -4.17 19.63
CA ALA A 342 2.18 -3.16 20.67
C ALA A 342 2.54 -1.75 20.19
N ALA A 343 3.55 -1.60 19.34
CA ALA A 343 3.92 -0.31 18.73
C ALA A 343 2.93 0.20 17.67
N LEU A 344 2.20 -0.70 17.00
CA LEU A 344 1.22 -0.33 15.96
C LEU A 344 -0.13 0.14 16.52
N GLU A 345 -0.51 -0.29 17.73
CA GLU A 345 -1.77 0.11 18.37
C GLU A 345 -1.91 1.63 18.58
N PRO A 346 -0.94 2.35 19.18
CA PRO A 346 -1.02 3.81 19.31
C PRO A 346 -1.04 4.52 17.95
N LEU A 347 -0.31 4.00 16.96
CA LEU A 347 -0.31 4.55 15.59
C LEU A 347 -1.69 4.42 14.91
N ALA A 348 -2.38 3.30 15.12
CA ALA A 348 -3.73 3.12 14.58
C ALA A 348 -4.72 4.14 15.17
N LYS A 349 -4.64 4.37 16.49
CA LYS A 349 -5.44 5.38 17.19
C LYS A 349 -5.11 6.80 16.70
N ALA A 350 -3.82 7.11 16.56
CA ALA A 350 -3.37 8.39 16.04
C ALA A 350 -3.82 8.62 14.58
N ARG A 351 -3.91 7.58 13.75
CA ARG A 351 -4.47 7.66 12.38
C ARG A 351 -5.99 7.90 12.38
N GLU A 352 -6.72 7.30 13.31
CA GLU A 352 -8.15 7.60 13.49
C GLU A 352 -8.36 9.05 13.93
N ALA A 353 -7.52 9.55 14.86
CA ALA A 353 -7.50 10.95 15.24
C ALA A 353 -7.16 11.85 14.05
N ALA A 354 -6.15 11.52 13.24
CA ALA A 354 -5.77 12.28 12.05
C ALA A 354 -6.93 12.46 11.06
N ARG A 355 -7.78 11.43 10.87
CA ARG A 355 -8.97 11.48 9.99
C ARG A 355 -10.06 12.44 10.50
N GLY A 356 -10.09 12.72 11.80
CA GLY A 356 -11.03 13.65 12.42
C GLY A 356 -10.58 15.10 12.41
N ALA A 357 -9.41 15.41 11.82
CA ALA A 357 -8.86 16.75 11.83
C ALA A 357 -9.67 17.70 10.93
N THR A 358 -10.14 18.79 11.54
CA THR A 358 -10.79 19.88 10.83
C THR A 358 -9.75 20.92 10.46
N CYS A 359 -9.68 21.26 9.17
CA CYS A 359 -8.85 22.34 8.66
C CYS A 359 -9.74 23.47 8.14
N THR A 360 -9.38 24.70 8.49
CA THR A 360 -10.04 25.91 7.98
C THR A 360 -9.30 26.48 6.76
N GLY A 361 -7.97 26.47 6.79
CA GLY A 361 -7.12 26.92 5.68
C GLY A 361 -5.73 27.38 6.15
N TRP A 362 -4.93 27.80 5.17
CA TRP A 362 -3.65 28.47 5.38
C TRP A 362 -3.85 29.97 5.52
N HIS A 363 -3.23 30.57 6.55
CA HIS A 363 -3.15 32.01 6.72
C HIS A 363 -1.74 32.50 6.46
N GLN A 364 -1.55 33.22 5.36
CA GLN A 364 -0.28 33.82 5.02
C GLN A 364 0.01 35.00 5.95
N THR A 365 1.24 35.09 6.42
CA THR A 365 1.77 36.24 7.14
C THR A 365 3.01 36.79 6.46
N GLY A 366 3.29 38.07 6.68
CA GLY A 366 4.48 38.74 6.17
C GLY A 366 5.68 38.62 7.10
N ARG A 367 6.83 39.11 6.62
CA ARG A 367 8.11 39.21 7.37
C ARG A 367 8.73 37.88 7.78
N CYS A 368 8.46 36.80 7.06
CA CYS A 368 9.06 35.50 7.32
C CYS A 368 8.84 35.02 8.76
N THR A 369 7.67 35.30 9.33
CA THR A 369 7.30 34.88 10.69
C THR A 369 5.84 34.47 10.73
N PRO A 370 5.48 33.35 11.38
CA PRO A 370 4.09 32.90 11.49
C PRO A 370 3.18 33.89 12.24
N ASP A 371 3.76 34.78 13.06
CA ASP A 371 3.04 35.79 13.84
C ASP A 371 3.11 37.19 13.20
N GLY A 372 3.58 37.25 11.95
CA GLY A 372 3.66 38.48 11.16
C GLY A 372 2.28 39.06 10.80
N PRO A 373 2.26 40.27 10.19
CA PRO A 373 1.01 40.85 9.70
C PRO A 373 0.37 39.93 8.65
N ARG A 374 -0.94 39.67 8.77
CA ARG A 374 -1.66 38.79 7.85
C ARG A 374 -1.72 39.37 6.43
N GLU A 375 -1.45 38.54 5.44
CA GLU A 375 -1.47 38.85 4.01
C GLU A 375 -2.62 38.10 3.33
N ALA A 376 -3.86 38.45 3.68
CA ALA A 376 -5.06 37.66 3.35
C ALA A 376 -5.29 37.38 1.84
N HIS A 377 -4.64 38.10 0.95
CA HIS A 377 -4.69 37.86 -0.50
C HIS A 377 -3.88 36.63 -0.94
N SER A 378 -3.06 36.07 -0.05
CA SER A 378 -2.19 34.91 -0.26
C SER A 378 -2.59 33.72 0.64
N ASP A 379 -3.71 33.82 1.34
CA ASP A 379 -4.32 32.69 2.07
C ASP A 379 -4.70 31.57 1.10
N ARG A 380 -4.64 30.33 1.56
CA ARG A 380 -4.89 29.14 0.73
C ARG A 380 -5.89 28.21 1.40
N SER A 381 -6.57 27.39 0.60
CA SER A 381 -7.45 26.35 1.14
C SER A 381 -6.64 25.21 1.75
N CYS A 382 -7.31 24.29 2.43
CA CYS A 382 -6.67 23.14 3.09
C CYS A 382 -5.98 22.17 2.13
N ASP A 383 -6.50 22.06 0.91
CA ASP A 383 -6.05 21.12 -0.12
C ASP A 383 -4.99 21.71 -1.06
N ASP A 384 -4.80 23.03 -1.02
CA ASP A 384 -3.79 23.74 -1.79
C ASP A 384 -2.40 23.53 -1.19
N ASP A 385 -1.40 23.42 -2.04
CA ASP A 385 -0.01 23.41 -1.62
C ASP A 385 0.40 24.80 -1.12
N VAL A 386 0.90 24.86 0.11
CA VAL A 386 1.64 26.00 0.65
C VAL A 386 3.05 25.92 0.06
N PRO A 387 3.49 26.92 -0.74
CA PRO A 387 4.78 26.86 -1.40
C PRO A 387 5.91 27.00 -0.38
N ALA A 388 7.09 26.47 -0.73
CA ALA A 388 8.28 26.68 0.08
C ALA A 388 8.57 28.18 0.23
N GLY A 389 8.98 28.57 1.44
CA GLY A 389 9.34 29.95 1.77
C GLY A 389 8.18 30.90 2.06
N ALA A 390 6.98 30.38 2.28
CA ALA A 390 5.81 31.16 2.65
C ALA A 390 5.61 31.17 4.17
N SER A 391 5.73 32.33 4.81
CA SER A 391 5.41 32.41 6.24
C SER A 391 3.92 32.41 6.53
N GLY A 392 3.53 31.78 7.63
CA GLY A 392 2.13 31.69 8.04
C GLY A 392 1.86 30.55 9.01
N TYR A 393 0.59 30.16 9.08
CA TYR A 393 0.15 29.01 9.85
C TYR A 393 -1.11 28.40 9.26
N CYS A 394 -1.35 27.12 9.54
CA CYS A 394 -2.62 26.45 9.25
C CYS A 394 -3.58 26.64 10.43
N GLU A 395 -4.80 27.12 10.17
CA GLU A 395 -5.86 27.16 11.18
C GLU A 395 -6.62 25.83 11.18
N CYS A 396 -6.49 25.09 12.26
CA CYS A 396 -7.16 23.82 12.50
C CYS A 396 -8.23 24.00 13.59
N GLY A 397 -9.18 23.06 13.72
CA GLY A 397 -10.24 23.18 14.74
C GLY A 397 -9.76 23.14 16.18
N ASP A 398 -8.56 22.63 16.44
CA ASP A 398 -7.88 22.58 17.75
C ASP A 398 -6.69 23.56 17.85
N GLY A 399 -6.67 24.59 17.01
CA GLY A 399 -5.72 25.69 17.04
C GLY A 399 -4.80 25.75 15.81
N LYS A 400 -3.67 26.45 15.96
CA LYS A 400 -2.73 26.66 14.85
C LYS A 400 -1.76 25.48 14.72
N ALA A 401 -1.62 24.95 13.51
CA ALA A 401 -0.60 23.98 13.13
C ALA A 401 0.39 24.59 12.13
N ALA A 402 1.52 23.91 11.90
CA ALA A 402 2.50 24.27 10.88
C ALA A 402 2.81 25.76 10.84
N LYS A 403 3.16 26.32 11.99
CA LYS A 403 3.71 27.66 12.05
C LYS A 403 5.01 27.64 11.26
N SER A 404 5.07 28.40 10.19
CA SER A 404 6.20 28.40 9.26
C SER A 404 6.71 29.82 9.05
N ASP A 405 8.03 29.93 8.97
CA ASP A 405 8.73 31.12 8.50
C ASP A 405 8.97 31.01 6.99
N CYS A 406 10.03 31.63 6.45
CA CYS A 406 10.39 31.49 5.04
C CYS A 406 11.35 30.31 4.77
N ASP A 407 11.55 29.41 5.73
CA ASP A 407 12.47 28.28 5.59
C ASP A 407 11.78 26.94 5.91
N HIS A 408 10.91 26.55 4.98
CA HIS A 408 10.23 25.26 5.02
C HIS A 408 9.98 24.75 3.60
N ALA A 409 9.88 23.42 3.47
CA ALA A 409 9.42 22.77 2.25
C ALA A 409 7.91 22.96 2.04
N SER A 410 7.42 22.75 0.81
CA SER A 410 5.98 22.84 0.54
C SER A 410 5.18 21.77 1.27
N PHE A 411 3.98 22.11 1.75
CA PHE A 411 3.08 21.19 2.44
C PHE A 411 1.62 21.58 2.24
N LYS A 412 0.68 20.69 2.64
CA LYS A 412 -0.76 20.97 2.66
C LYS A 412 -1.26 21.17 4.07
N CYS A 413 -2.13 22.16 4.29
CA CYS A 413 -2.68 22.41 5.62
C CYS A 413 -3.54 21.26 6.14
N GLN A 414 -4.25 20.55 5.26
CA GLN A 414 -5.00 19.36 5.65
C GLN A 414 -4.09 18.32 6.34
N ALA A 415 -2.91 18.10 5.78
CA ALA A 415 -1.94 17.13 6.30
C ALA A 415 -1.34 17.58 7.65
N MET A 416 -1.04 18.87 7.77
CA MET A 416 -0.49 19.44 9.01
C MET A 416 -1.53 19.48 10.14
N CYS A 417 -2.80 19.76 9.84
CA CYS A 417 -3.87 19.66 10.82
C CYS A 417 -4.12 18.21 11.26
N ALA A 418 -4.04 17.25 10.33
CA ALA A 418 -4.11 15.83 10.64
C ALA A 418 -2.95 15.39 11.55
N ALA A 419 -1.72 15.81 11.22
CA ALA A 419 -0.54 15.59 12.04
C ALA A 419 -0.69 16.19 13.44
N ARG A 420 -1.20 17.42 13.53
CA ARG A 420 -1.47 18.08 14.81
C ARG A 420 -2.44 17.30 15.67
N GLN A 421 -3.59 16.95 15.11
CA GLN A 421 -4.61 16.23 15.86
C GLN A 421 -4.14 14.85 16.31
N ALA A 422 -3.29 14.19 15.52
CA ALA A 422 -2.71 12.89 15.86
C ALA A 422 -1.84 12.96 17.13
N TYR A 423 -1.01 14.00 17.29
CA TYR A 423 -0.16 14.10 18.49
C TYR A 423 -0.86 14.76 19.69
N THR A 424 -1.84 15.66 19.49
CA THR A 424 -2.50 16.37 20.60
C THR A 424 -3.49 15.51 21.37
N LYS A 425 -4.20 14.59 20.71
CA LYS A 425 -5.22 13.73 21.35
C LYS A 425 -4.63 12.55 22.11
N ASP A 426 -3.53 12.00 21.63
CA ASP A 426 -2.99 10.75 22.15
C ASP A 426 -1.59 10.86 22.74
N GLY A 427 -0.85 11.97 22.54
CA GLY A 427 0.44 12.25 23.19
C GLY A 427 1.59 11.28 22.86
N ASP A 428 1.29 10.11 22.31
CA ASP A 428 2.18 8.95 22.20
C ASP A 428 2.87 8.83 20.84
N VAL A 429 2.88 9.87 20.01
CA VAL A 429 3.54 9.82 18.69
C VAL A 429 4.99 10.33 18.76
N CYS A 430 5.30 11.13 19.77
CA CYS A 430 6.57 11.83 19.93
C CYS A 430 7.06 11.70 21.38
N GLU A 431 8.37 11.53 21.55
CA GLU A 431 9.02 11.59 22.87
C GLU A 431 9.59 12.99 23.18
N GLY A 432 10.10 13.68 22.16
CA GLY A 432 10.55 15.07 22.27
C GLY A 432 11.66 15.45 21.30
N TRP A 433 12.09 16.70 21.38
CA TRP A 433 13.26 17.23 20.71
C TRP A 433 14.53 16.90 21.48
N ARG A 434 15.55 16.39 20.78
CA ARG A 434 16.89 16.13 21.31
C ARG A 434 17.85 17.15 20.74
N GLN A 435 18.22 18.15 21.55
CA GLN A 435 19.17 19.17 21.12
C GLN A 435 20.56 18.57 20.99
N THR A 436 21.26 18.97 19.94
CA THR A 436 22.66 18.65 19.69
C THR A 436 23.46 19.93 19.41
N GLY A 437 24.75 19.90 19.72
CA GLY A 437 25.65 21.02 19.50
C GLY A 437 26.35 20.99 18.14
N GLY A 438 26.92 22.11 17.74
CA GLY A 438 27.79 22.19 16.55
C GLY A 438 27.05 22.20 15.21
N CYS A 439 25.78 22.65 15.18
CA CYS A 439 24.98 22.73 13.96
C CYS A 439 24.89 21.40 13.20
N SER A 440 24.83 20.29 13.93
CA SER A 440 24.76 18.95 13.35
C SER A 440 23.76 18.13 14.13
N PRO A 441 22.77 17.48 13.49
CA PRO A 441 21.83 16.58 14.16
C PRO A 441 22.51 15.35 14.80
N HIS A 442 23.79 15.12 14.50
CA HIS A 442 24.60 14.05 15.08
C HIS A 442 25.69 14.60 16.04
N GLY A 443 25.61 15.88 16.39
CA GLY A 443 26.52 16.52 17.32
C GLY A 443 26.37 16.01 18.76
N PRO A 444 27.24 16.47 19.68
CA PRO A 444 27.11 16.12 21.10
C PRO A 444 25.77 16.58 21.65
N ARG A 445 25.09 15.72 22.43
CA ARG A 445 23.77 16.04 22.99
C ARG A 445 23.86 17.15 24.03
N GLU A 446 22.96 18.12 23.94
CA GLU A 446 22.83 19.26 24.85
C GLU A 446 21.52 19.15 25.65
N ALA A 447 21.43 18.14 26.53
CA ALA A 447 20.17 17.74 27.17
C ALA A 447 19.44 18.86 27.96
N GLY A 448 20.15 19.93 28.36
CA GLY A 448 19.54 21.10 29.01
C GLY A 448 18.66 21.96 28.08
N SER A 449 18.72 21.71 26.78
CA SER A 449 17.98 22.40 25.73
C SER A 449 17.00 21.50 24.97
N ASP A 450 16.82 20.25 25.43
CA ASP A 450 15.76 19.36 24.93
C ASP A 450 14.38 19.99 25.15
N ARG A 451 13.43 19.70 24.27
CA ARG A 451 12.07 20.28 24.31
C ARG A 451 11.00 19.21 24.23
N GLY A 452 9.84 19.45 24.85
CA GLY A 452 8.67 18.59 24.70
C GLY A 452 8.08 18.62 23.27
N CYS A 453 7.21 17.66 22.96
CA CYS A 453 6.65 17.49 21.62
C CYS A 453 5.79 18.67 21.12
N ALA A 454 5.14 19.39 22.04
CA ALA A 454 4.32 20.54 21.73
C ALA A 454 5.09 21.87 21.81
N GLU A 455 6.35 21.84 22.24
CA GLU A 455 7.19 23.03 22.31
C GLU A 455 7.81 23.31 20.94
N GLU A 456 7.89 24.60 20.60
CA GLU A 456 8.51 25.03 19.35
C GLU A 456 10.03 24.85 19.43
N VAL A 457 10.57 24.16 18.44
CA VAL A 457 12.00 24.13 18.14
C VAL A 457 12.34 25.44 17.43
N PRO A 458 13.17 26.31 18.02
CA PRO A 458 13.52 27.58 17.41
C PRO A 458 14.37 27.38 16.17
N ALA A 459 14.27 28.28 15.20
CA ALA A 459 15.16 28.30 14.06
C ALA A 459 16.62 28.39 14.51
N GLY A 460 17.52 27.67 13.83
CA GLY A 460 18.94 27.65 14.15
C GLY A 460 19.37 26.66 15.23
N ALA A 461 18.51 25.72 15.62
CA ALA A 461 18.80 24.74 16.66
C ALA A 461 19.06 23.36 16.07
N SER A 462 20.29 22.83 16.19
CA SER A 462 20.56 21.48 15.70
C SER A 462 20.04 20.37 16.60
N GLY A 463 19.55 19.27 16.02
CA GLY A 463 19.02 18.14 16.77
C GLY A 463 18.12 17.25 15.94
N TYR A 464 17.31 16.45 16.62
CA TYR A 464 16.31 15.59 15.99
C TYR A 464 15.11 15.40 16.90
N CYS A 465 13.97 15.07 16.32
CA CYS A 465 12.80 14.60 17.07
C CYS A 465 12.89 13.11 17.28
N GLU A 466 12.82 12.67 18.53
CA GLU A 466 12.68 11.26 18.89
C GLU A 466 11.19 10.91 18.89
N CYS A 467 10.80 9.98 18.02
CA CYS A 467 9.44 9.50 17.88
C CYS A 467 9.22 8.24 18.72
N HIS A 468 7.97 7.90 19.02
CA HIS A 468 7.63 6.83 19.96
C HIS A 468 8.09 5.42 19.54
N ASP A 469 8.29 5.19 18.25
CA ASP A 469 8.86 3.93 17.74
C ASP A 469 10.41 3.89 17.82
N GLY A 470 11.03 4.91 18.42
CA GLY A 470 12.47 5.09 18.52
C GLY A 470 13.12 5.65 17.26
N THR A 471 12.34 5.99 16.23
CA THR A 471 12.88 6.63 15.02
C THR A 471 13.21 8.10 15.26
N ARG A 472 14.11 8.63 14.42
CA ARG A 472 14.47 10.04 14.39
C ARG A 472 13.76 10.72 13.24
N ALA A 473 12.90 11.68 13.55
CA ALA A 473 12.30 12.56 12.58
C ALA A 473 13.01 13.91 12.56
N ARG A 474 12.99 14.57 11.40
CA ARG A 474 13.43 15.96 11.23
C ARG A 474 14.79 16.25 11.88
N GLU A 475 15.77 15.45 11.51
CA GLU A 475 17.18 15.71 11.78
C GLU A 475 17.54 17.07 11.17
N SER A 476 17.78 18.06 12.03
CA SER A 476 17.94 19.46 11.64
C SER A 476 19.33 19.94 12.06
N ASP A 477 19.95 20.73 11.20
CA ASP A 477 21.18 21.48 11.48
C ASP A 477 20.83 22.87 12.04
N CYS A 478 21.58 23.92 11.75
CA CYS A 478 21.23 25.29 12.13
C CYS A 478 20.50 26.05 11.01
N ASP A 479 20.14 25.40 9.89
CA ASP A 479 19.47 26.01 8.74
C ASP A 479 18.10 25.35 8.55
N HIS A 480 17.23 25.57 9.54
CA HIS A 480 15.84 25.18 9.46
C HIS A 480 14.95 26.24 10.11
N GLY A 481 13.72 26.33 9.59
CA GLY A 481 12.67 27.13 10.21
C GLY A 481 12.08 26.53 11.49
N ILE A 482 11.20 27.27 12.14
CA ILE A 482 10.50 26.78 13.35
C ILE A 482 9.59 25.56 13.06
N PHE A 483 9.49 24.64 14.02
CA PHE A 483 8.53 23.53 13.97
C PHE A 483 8.30 22.90 15.36
N THR A 484 7.36 21.95 15.46
CA THR A 484 7.18 21.13 16.67
C THR A 484 7.48 19.66 16.38
N CYS A 485 8.02 18.93 17.37
CA CYS A 485 8.32 17.50 17.17
C CYS A 485 7.06 16.63 17.06
N GLY A 486 5.95 17.03 17.69
CA GLY A 486 4.68 16.33 17.53
C GLY A 486 4.24 16.26 16.06
N GLU A 487 4.29 17.40 15.35
CA GLU A 487 3.96 17.46 13.92
C GLU A 487 4.98 16.69 13.08
N ALA A 488 6.28 16.87 13.35
CA ALA A 488 7.35 16.21 12.60
C ALA A 488 7.26 14.68 12.69
N CYS A 489 7.06 14.13 13.90
CA CYS A 489 6.90 12.69 14.10
C CYS A 489 5.62 12.17 13.46
N ALA A 490 4.50 12.90 13.56
CA ALA A 490 3.26 12.49 12.90
C ALA A 490 3.39 12.46 11.37
N VAL A 491 4.13 13.39 10.77
CA VAL A 491 4.45 13.35 9.33
C VAL A 491 5.38 12.17 9.00
N HIS A 492 6.45 11.97 9.77
CA HIS A 492 7.41 10.87 9.56
C HIS A 492 6.74 9.49 9.63
N LEU A 493 5.82 9.32 10.56
CA LEU A 493 5.03 8.09 10.75
C LEU A 493 3.87 7.95 9.76
N GLY A 494 3.77 8.85 8.77
CA GLY A 494 2.74 8.82 7.72
C GLY A 494 1.32 9.12 8.20
N LEU A 495 1.15 9.68 9.41
CA LEU A 495 -0.16 10.00 9.98
C LEU A 495 -0.78 11.25 9.32
N ALA A 496 0.04 12.10 8.70
CA ALA A 496 -0.40 13.32 8.02
C ALA A 496 -1.18 13.05 6.72
N TYR A 497 -0.98 11.90 6.07
CA TYR A 497 -1.62 11.53 4.79
C TYR A 497 -2.34 10.18 4.91
N PRO A 498 -3.47 10.10 5.65
CA PRO A 498 -4.14 8.82 5.89
C PRO A 498 -4.76 8.18 4.64
N ASP A 499 -4.90 8.94 3.54
CA ASP A 499 -5.56 8.53 2.30
C ASP A 499 -4.63 8.58 1.07
N GLY A 500 -3.31 8.50 1.28
CA GLY A 500 -2.30 8.54 0.21
C GLY A 500 -2.68 7.80 -1.07
#